data_AF-A0A8S2Y842-F1
#
_entry.id   AF-A0A8S2Y842-F1
#
_cell.length_a   1.000
_cell.length_b   1.000
_cell.length_c   1.000
_cell.angle_alpha   90.00
_cell.angle_beta   90.00
_cell.angle_gamma   90.00
#
_symmetry.space_group_name_H-M   'P 1'
#
loop_
_entity.id
_entity.type
_entity.pdbx_description
1 polymer ?
#
loop_
_entity_poly.entity_id
_entity_poly.type
_entity_poly.pdbx_seq_one_letter_code
_entity_poly.pdbx_strand_id
1 'polypeptide(L)'
;MNVYGSKTKDTLTQCGVGVQSESGKLDVVLMHRPGQELLRLTKDNLHQLLYDAIPNLSETHQSHDIFSQYLRDNGVHVLYLADLLHETLASSDEACQRIIDGIVANSHFDSQVSTVLREWLNRRTPEQLATAIITGVGGSKDELGTSEIAQTLFEMSNSSNDFIIPPLPNLLFVRDGFSIIEINVFIWQMTEPARRNEPLLLRTIFQYHPCLSESGLKIVEWSKKDGDFSEHSTIEGGDIAYLGNGVLLIGCGERTNRAGIEELALTDLFRRIIVIYMPPCRSYMHLDTILSSVGKHAFTLHSPLAEIMEVFTVENRDSNGNLHSNPKWISHGSSVPEAL
;
A
#
# COMPACT_ATOMS: atom_id res chain seq x y z
N MET A 1 -12.20 -21.59 18.15
CA MET A 1 -11.38 -20.42 18.51
C MET A 1 -10.15 -20.46 17.61
N ASN A 2 -10.02 -19.49 16.72
CA ASN A 2 -8.97 -19.48 15.70
C ASN A 2 -7.62 -19.17 16.38
N VAL A 3 -6.64 -20.08 16.26
CA VAL A 3 -5.36 -20.00 17.00
C VAL A 3 -4.57 -18.74 16.62
N TYR A 4 -4.73 -18.26 15.38
CA TYR A 4 -4.01 -17.11 14.84
C TYR A 4 -4.49 -15.75 15.37
N GLY A 5 -5.82 -15.54 15.45
CA GLY A 5 -6.38 -14.31 16.03
C GLY A 5 -5.99 -14.07 17.50
N SER A 6 -5.64 -15.12 18.26
CA SER A 6 -5.12 -14.93 19.63
C SER A 6 -3.74 -14.27 19.66
N LYS A 7 -2.82 -14.67 18.77
CA LYS A 7 -1.45 -14.14 18.73
C LYS A 7 -1.41 -12.68 18.29
N THR A 8 -2.20 -12.32 17.29
CA THR A 8 -2.29 -10.93 16.81
C THR A 8 -2.87 -10.02 17.91
N LYS A 9 -3.95 -10.46 18.57
CA LYS A 9 -4.56 -9.70 19.67
C LYS A 9 -3.59 -9.50 20.83
N ASP A 10 -2.91 -10.55 21.26
CA ASP A 10 -1.95 -10.49 22.38
C ASP A 10 -0.80 -9.54 22.05
N THR A 11 -0.28 -9.62 20.82
CA THR A 11 0.77 -8.72 20.32
C THR A 11 0.34 -7.25 20.37
N LEU A 12 -0.82 -6.91 19.79
CA LEU A 12 -1.29 -5.52 19.74
C LEU A 12 -1.65 -4.98 21.13
N THR A 13 -2.14 -5.84 22.03
CA THR A 13 -2.44 -5.46 23.43
C THR A 13 -1.16 -5.18 24.21
N GLN A 14 -0.10 -5.95 23.98
CA GLN A 14 1.19 -5.80 24.67
C GLN A 14 1.99 -4.59 24.18
N CYS A 15 2.05 -4.38 22.87
CA CYS A 15 2.88 -3.34 22.25
C CYS A 15 2.16 -1.99 22.11
N GLY A 16 0.82 -1.99 22.14
CA GLY A 16 0.03 -0.86 21.66
C GLY A 16 0.02 -0.80 20.13
N VAL A 17 -0.65 0.21 19.59
CA VAL A 17 -0.71 0.47 18.14
C VAL A 17 -0.25 1.86 17.79
N GLY A 18 0.31 1.98 16.60
CA GLY A 18 0.69 3.24 16.00
C GLY A 18 2.18 3.42 15.75
N VAL A 19 2.52 4.39 14.92
CA VAL A 19 3.90 4.68 14.52
C VAL A 19 4.24 6.12 14.86
N GLN A 20 5.19 6.31 15.77
CA GLN A 20 5.53 7.63 16.32
C GLN A 20 6.70 8.31 15.60
N SER A 21 7.53 7.56 14.86
CA SER A 21 8.69 8.07 14.13
C SER A 21 9.36 6.97 13.30
N GLU A 22 10.13 7.34 12.27
CA GLU A 22 10.99 6.42 11.50
C GLU A 22 12.18 5.81 12.27
N SER A 23 12.60 6.42 13.38
CA SER A 23 13.82 6.01 14.13
C SER A 23 13.56 5.42 15.51
N GLY A 24 12.29 5.25 15.86
CA GLY A 24 11.88 4.64 17.13
C GLY A 24 12.18 3.13 17.17
N LYS A 25 12.11 2.53 18.36
CA LYS A 25 12.15 1.07 18.47
C LYS A 25 10.93 0.50 17.74
N LEU A 26 11.17 -0.44 16.83
CA LEU A 26 10.13 -1.18 16.14
C LEU A 26 9.66 -2.34 17.02
N ASP A 27 8.36 -2.40 17.32
CA ASP A 27 7.78 -3.51 18.10
C ASP A 27 6.96 -4.47 17.24
N VAL A 28 6.26 -3.96 16.22
CA VAL A 28 5.42 -4.75 15.30
C VAL A 28 5.64 -4.29 13.86
N VAL A 29 5.72 -5.23 12.92
CA VAL A 29 5.86 -4.96 11.49
C VAL A 29 4.92 -5.83 10.67
N LEU A 30 4.32 -5.25 9.63
CA LEU A 30 3.56 -5.99 8.62
C LEU A 30 4.46 -6.29 7.43
N MET A 31 4.51 -7.55 7.03
CA MET A 31 5.29 -8.04 5.89
C MET A 31 4.42 -8.91 4.99
N HIS A 32 4.89 -9.19 3.78
CA HIS A 32 4.31 -10.21 2.91
C HIS A 32 5.43 -11.13 2.45
N ARG A 33 5.30 -12.42 2.78
CA ARG A 33 6.23 -13.43 2.29
C ARG A 33 5.85 -13.75 0.84
N PRO A 34 6.72 -13.51 -0.16
CA PRO A 34 6.35 -13.70 -1.56
C PRO A 34 5.91 -15.13 -1.84
N GLY A 35 4.91 -15.29 -2.70
CA GLY A 35 4.29 -16.56 -3.05
C GLY A 35 4.30 -16.83 -4.55
N GLN A 36 3.25 -17.53 -4.99
CA GLN A 36 3.05 -17.97 -6.37
C GLN A 36 2.86 -16.79 -7.33
N GLU A 37 2.46 -15.62 -6.84
CA GLU A 37 2.35 -14.38 -7.61
C GLU A 37 3.66 -13.99 -8.30
N LEU A 38 4.83 -14.34 -7.72
CA LEU A 38 6.12 -14.09 -8.38
C LEU A 38 6.35 -15.01 -9.58
N LEU A 39 5.76 -16.20 -9.61
CA LEU A 39 5.89 -17.13 -10.74
C LEU A 39 5.07 -16.69 -11.96
N ARG A 40 4.22 -15.66 -11.80
CA ARG A 40 3.46 -15.06 -12.89
C ARG A 40 4.28 -14.06 -13.72
N LEU A 41 5.47 -13.70 -13.25
CA LEU A 41 6.38 -12.81 -13.96
C LEU A 41 6.98 -13.54 -15.18
N THR A 42 6.85 -12.92 -16.33
CA THR A 42 7.42 -13.35 -17.61
C THR A 42 8.28 -12.23 -18.19
N LYS A 43 9.06 -12.57 -19.22
CA LYS A 43 9.87 -11.57 -19.95
C LYS A 43 9.02 -10.49 -20.64
N ASP A 44 7.76 -10.80 -20.93
CA ASP A 44 6.88 -9.91 -21.66
C ASP A 44 6.09 -8.99 -20.71
N ASN A 45 5.86 -9.42 -19.46
CA ASN A 45 5.03 -8.68 -18.51
C ASN A 45 5.80 -8.01 -17.36
N LEU A 46 7.09 -8.33 -17.11
CA LEU A 46 7.77 -7.89 -15.88
C LEU A 46 7.76 -6.36 -15.68
N HIS A 47 7.96 -5.58 -16.74
CA HIS A 47 8.00 -4.13 -16.64
C HIS A 47 6.62 -3.53 -16.36
N GLN A 48 5.56 -4.12 -16.89
CA GLN A 48 4.19 -3.73 -16.58
C GLN A 48 3.83 -4.06 -15.13
N LEU A 49 4.40 -5.16 -14.60
CA LEU A 49 4.27 -5.57 -13.21
C LEU A 49 5.33 -4.95 -12.29
N LEU A 50 6.08 -3.95 -12.77
CA LEU A 50 7.04 -3.14 -12.02
C LEU A 50 8.27 -3.90 -11.48
N TYR A 51 8.71 -4.93 -12.21
CA TYR A 51 9.95 -5.64 -11.96
C TYR A 51 10.99 -5.34 -13.05
N ASP A 52 12.26 -5.28 -12.64
CA ASP A 52 13.41 -5.14 -13.55
C ASP A 52 13.98 -6.50 -13.97
N ALA A 53 13.78 -7.54 -13.16
CA ALA A 53 14.18 -8.91 -13.44
C ALA A 53 13.23 -9.92 -12.77
N ILE A 54 13.15 -11.13 -13.33
CA ILE A 54 12.37 -12.23 -12.72
C ILE A 54 13.17 -12.79 -11.53
N PRO A 55 12.65 -12.70 -10.30
CA PRO A 55 13.35 -13.18 -9.11
C PRO A 55 13.31 -14.72 -9.03
N ASN A 56 14.34 -15.31 -8.42
CA ASN A 56 14.32 -16.73 -8.06
C ASN A 56 13.52 -16.90 -6.76
N LEU A 57 12.34 -17.53 -6.83
CA LEU A 57 11.44 -17.68 -5.69
C LEU A 57 12.10 -18.34 -4.47
N SER A 58 12.95 -19.36 -4.67
CA SER A 58 13.62 -20.06 -3.57
C SER A 58 14.62 -19.15 -2.86
N GLU A 59 15.41 -18.38 -3.61
CA GLU A 59 16.38 -17.43 -3.05
C GLU A 59 15.67 -16.25 -2.38
N THR A 60 14.56 -15.78 -2.97
CA THR A 60 13.69 -14.75 -2.38
C THR A 60 13.09 -15.23 -1.06
N HIS A 61 12.59 -16.47 -0.99
CA HIS A 61 12.11 -17.08 0.25
C HIS A 61 13.20 -17.14 1.32
N GLN A 62 14.38 -17.65 0.96
CA GLN A 62 15.49 -17.75 1.90
C GLN A 62 15.88 -16.37 2.46
N SER A 63 16.01 -15.37 1.59
CA SER A 63 16.39 -14.01 1.98
C SER A 63 15.32 -13.36 2.87
N HIS A 64 14.04 -13.51 2.49
CA HIS A 64 12.91 -13.00 3.26
C HIS A 64 12.83 -13.67 4.64
N ASP A 65 13.01 -14.99 4.71
CA ASP A 65 12.94 -15.74 5.96
C ASP A 65 14.07 -15.33 6.91
N ILE A 66 15.30 -15.19 6.40
CA ILE A 66 16.45 -14.65 7.16
C ILE A 66 16.12 -13.25 7.71
N PHE A 67 15.59 -12.35 6.89
CA PHE A 67 15.26 -10.99 7.33
C PHE A 67 14.16 -11.00 8.41
N SER A 68 13.09 -11.77 8.20
CA SER A 68 12.01 -11.87 9.19
C SER A 68 12.46 -12.51 10.49
N GLN A 69 13.39 -13.47 10.44
CA GLN A 69 13.97 -14.09 11.63
C GLN A 69 14.86 -13.11 12.39
N TYR A 70 15.68 -12.34 11.69
CA TYR A 70 16.49 -11.29 12.30
C TYR A 70 15.64 -10.27 13.07
N LEU A 71 14.49 -9.87 12.52
CA LEU A 71 13.53 -9.00 13.21
C LEU A 71 12.97 -9.67 14.48
N ARG A 72 12.55 -10.93 14.41
CA ARG A 72 12.04 -11.69 15.57
C ARG A 72 13.10 -11.87 16.65
N ASP A 73 14.34 -12.17 16.27
CA ASP A 73 15.47 -12.32 17.20
C ASP A 73 15.77 -11.00 17.95
N ASN A 74 15.41 -9.86 17.35
CA ASN A 74 15.49 -8.53 17.96
C ASN A 74 14.17 -8.10 18.65
N GLY A 75 13.25 -9.04 18.88
CA GLY A 75 12.01 -8.82 19.63
C GLY A 75 10.90 -8.11 18.86
N VAL A 76 11.00 -8.02 17.53
CA VAL A 76 9.94 -7.47 16.67
C VAL A 76 8.91 -8.56 16.36
N HIS A 77 7.63 -8.26 16.53
CA HIS A 77 6.54 -9.10 16.09
C HIS A 77 6.29 -8.92 14.60
N VAL A 78 6.51 -9.98 13.83
CA VAL A 78 6.27 -9.99 12.38
C VAL A 78 4.87 -10.55 12.10
N LEU A 79 3.99 -9.70 11.54
CA LEU A 79 2.68 -10.07 11.02
C LEU A 79 2.77 -10.25 9.50
N TYR A 80 2.00 -11.20 8.95
CA TYR A 80 1.96 -11.43 7.52
C TYR A 80 0.63 -10.98 6.90
N LEU A 81 0.71 -10.22 5.82
CA LEU A 81 -0.44 -9.68 5.10
C LEU A 81 -1.36 -10.79 4.58
N ALA A 82 -0.80 -11.85 3.99
CA ALA A 82 -1.57 -12.98 3.48
C ALA A 82 -2.35 -13.70 4.61
N ASP A 83 -1.73 -13.90 5.77
CA ASP A 83 -2.37 -14.52 6.94
C ASP A 83 -3.52 -13.63 7.45
N LEU A 84 -3.26 -12.34 7.62
CA LEU A 84 -4.28 -11.37 8.06
C LEU A 84 -5.43 -11.27 7.05
N LEU A 85 -5.16 -11.31 5.75
CA LEU A 85 -6.20 -11.33 4.72
C LEU A 85 -7.06 -12.59 4.86
N HIS A 86 -6.43 -13.76 4.96
CA HIS A 86 -7.15 -15.01 5.12
C HIS A 86 -8.03 -15.01 6.38
N GLU A 87 -7.49 -14.59 7.52
CA GLU A 87 -8.25 -14.44 8.77
C GLU A 87 -9.42 -13.47 8.64
N THR A 88 -9.22 -12.35 7.94
CA THR A 88 -10.27 -11.36 7.68
C THR A 88 -11.41 -11.95 6.87
N LEU A 89 -11.09 -12.59 5.73
CA LEU A 89 -12.10 -13.16 4.84
C LEU A 89 -12.81 -14.37 5.48
N ALA A 90 -12.11 -15.15 6.30
CA ALA A 90 -12.70 -16.28 7.03
C ALA A 90 -13.62 -15.85 8.18
N SER A 91 -13.50 -14.62 8.68
CA SER A 91 -14.26 -14.12 9.83
C SER A 91 -15.38 -13.16 9.46
N SER A 92 -15.44 -12.67 8.21
CA SER A 92 -16.41 -11.67 7.79
C SER A 92 -16.87 -11.87 6.35
N ASP A 93 -18.15 -12.24 6.18
CA ASP A 93 -18.82 -12.30 4.88
C ASP A 93 -18.90 -10.90 4.24
N GLU A 94 -19.03 -9.85 5.06
CA GLU A 94 -19.01 -8.46 4.58
C GLU A 94 -17.63 -8.12 3.99
N ALA A 95 -16.53 -8.53 4.62
CA ALA A 95 -15.20 -8.36 4.07
C ALA A 95 -15.03 -9.07 2.72
N CYS A 96 -15.57 -10.29 2.60
CA CYS A 96 -15.63 -11.01 1.32
C CYS A 96 -16.38 -10.21 0.25
N GLN A 97 -17.56 -9.69 0.54
CA GLN A 97 -18.32 -8.91 -0.44
C GLN A 97 -17.61 -7.62 -0.84
N ARG A 98 -17.01 -6.91 0.13
CA ARG A 98 -16.32 -5.63 -0.11
C ARG A 98 -15.06 -5.79 -0.94
N ILE A 99 -14.28 -6.86 -0.71
CA ILE A 99 -13.10 -7.12 -1.54
C ILE A 99 -13.50 -7.56 -2.95
N ILE A 100 -14.56 -8.37 -3.09
CA ILE A 100 -15.09 -8.77 -4.41
C ILE A 100 -15.58 -7.55 -5.19
N ASP A 101 -16.32 -6.64 -4.55
CA ASP A 101 -16.75 -5.37 -5.13
C ASP A 101 -15.55 -4.58 -5.68
N GLY A 102 -14.50 -4.43 -4.87
CA GLY A 102 -13.31 -3.69 -5.26
C GLY A 102 -12.55 -4.34 -6.42
N ILE A 103 -12.40 -5.66 -6.41
CA ILE A 103 -11.73 -6.39 -7.50
C ILE A 103 -12.50 -6.26 -8.81
N VAL A 104 -13.82 -6.41 -8.77
CA VAL A 104 -14.69 -6.26 -9.96
C VAL A 104 -14.67 -4.81 -10.47
N ALA A 105 -14.68 -3.83 -9.57
CA ALA A 105 -14.57 -2.42 -9.97
C ALA A 105 -13.20 -2.11 -10.61
N ASN A 106 -12.12 -2.67 -10.07
CA ASN A 106 -10.76 -2.45 -10.56
C ASN A 106 -10.41 -3.24 -11.83
N SER A 107 -11.23 -4.22 -12.24
CA SER A 107 -10.97 -5.01 -13.44
C SER A 107 -11.33 -4.29 -14.75
N HIS A 108 -12.06 -3.17 -14.67
CA HIS A 108 -12.51 -2.38 -15.85
C HIS A 108 -13.25 -3.20 -16.91
N PHE A 109 -13.89 -4.28 -16.50
CA PHE A 109 -14.73 -5.08 -17.38
C PHE A 109 -16.08 -4.39 -17.61
N ASP A 110 -16.76 -4.72 -18.72
CA ASP A 110 -18.13 -4.29 -18.92
C ASP A 110 -19.08 -4.89 -17.85
N SER A 111 -20.30 -4.40 -17.80
CA SER A 111 -21.28 -4.80 -16.78
C SER A 111 -21.65 -6.28 -16.83
N GLN A 112 -21.60 -6.92 -18.00
CA GLN A 112 -21.94 -8.33 -18.16
C GLN A 112 -20.81 -9.21 -17.62
N VAL A 113 -19.58 -8.98 -18.06
CA VAL A 113 -18.38 -9.69 -17.57
C VAL A 113 -18.19 -9.46 -16.07
N SER A 114 -18.41 -8.23 -15.59
CA SER A 114 -18.33 -7.89 -14.16
C SER A 114 -19.31 -8.69 -13.31
N THR A 115 -20.52 -8.95 -13.81
CA THR A 115 -21.53 -9.76 -13.12
C THR A 115 -21.08 -11.22 -13.01
N VAL A 116 -20.56 -11.76 -14.11
CA VAL A 116 -20.07 -13.14 -14.16
C VAL A 116 -18.83 -13.33 -13.28
N LEU A 117 -17.87 -12.39 -13.31
CA LEU A 117 -16.69 -12.39 -12.45
C LEU A 117 -17.08 -12.36 -10.97
N ARG A 118 -18.04 -11.49 -10.61
CA ARG A 118 -18.57 -11.41 -9.24
C ARG A 118 -19.18 -12.72 -8.79
N GLU A 119 -20.01 -13.35 -9.62
CA GLU A 119 -20.61 -14.63 -9.29
C GLU A 119 -19.56 -15.74 -9.17
N TRP A 120 -18.57 -15.76 -10.07
CA TRP A 120 -17.42 -16.65 -9.98
C TRP A 120 -16.73 -16.45 -8.63
N LEU A 121 -16.34 -15.22 -8.27
CA LEU A 121 -15.69 -14.90 -6.99
C LEU A 121 -16.52 -15.32 -5.77
N ASN A 122 -17.83 -15.10 -5.77
CA ASN A 122 -18.74 -15.46 -4.67
C ASN A 122 -18.84 -16.97 -4.39
N ARG A 123 -18.48 -17.82 -5.36
CA ARG A 123 -18.47 -19.29 -5.18
C ARG A 123 -17.17 -19.82 -4.57
N ARG A 124 -16.22 -18.94 -4.19
CA ARG A 124 -14.92 -19.34 -3.63
C ARG A 124 -14.99 -19.37 -2.11
N THR A 125 -14.27 -20.31 -1.52
CA THR A 125 -13.95 -20.25 -0.09
C THR A 125 -13.04 -19.05 0.21
N PRO A 126 -12.99 -18.57 1.47
CA PRO A 126 -12.07 -17.49 1.86
C PRO A 126 -10.60 -17.73 1.46
N GLU A 127 -10.12 -18.97 1.57
CA GLU A 127 -8.77 -19.37 1.15
C GLU A 127 -8.56 -19.22 -0.36
N GLN A 128 -9.51 -19.73 -1.15
CA GLN A 128 -9.48 -19.61 -2.60
C GLN A 128 -9.59 -18.16 -3.06
N LEU A 129 -10.40 -17.35 -2.36
CA LEU A 129 -10.55 -15.93 -2.65
C LEU A 129 -9.25 -15.17 -2.38
N ALA A 130 -8.63 -15.36 -1.22
CA ALA A 130 -7.33 -14.76 -0.90
C ALA A 130 -6.25 -15.15 -1.93
N THR A 131 -6.18 -16.45 -2.27
CA THR A 131 -5.22 -16.98 -3.24
C THR A 131 -5.44 -16.37 -4.63
N ALA A 132 -6.68 -16.34 -5.12
CA ALA A 132 -7.02 -15.78 -6.43
C ALA A 132 -6.65 -14.30 -6.54
N ILE A 133 -6.85 -13.53 -5.46
CA ILE A 133 -6.54 -12.10 -5.43
C ILE A 133 -5.03 -11.84 -5.38
N ILE A 134 -4.27 -12.57 -4.55
CA ILE A 134 -2.82 -12.38 -4.41
C ILE A 134 -2.07 -12.94 -5.62
N THR A 135 -2.35 -14.19 -5.98
CA THR A 135 -1.64 -14.93 -7.06
C THR A 135 -2.07 -14.50 -8.45
N GLY A 136 -3.22 -13.82 -8.56
CA GLY A 136 -3.86 -13.55 -9.82
C GLY A 136 -4.49 -14.79 -10.45
N VAL A 137 -5.40 -14.55 -11.39
CA VAL A 137 -6.16 -15.56 -12.13
C VAL A 137 -6.00 -15.29 -13.62
N GLY A 138 -5.38 -16.22 -14.32
CA GLY A 138 -5.26 -16.22 -15.77
C GLY A 138 -6.58 -16.50 -16.47
N GLY A 139 -6.66 -16.12 -17.74
CA GLY A 139 -7.82 -16.40 -18.60
C GLY A 139 -7.85 -17.82 -19.16
N SER A 140 -7.47 -18.86 -18.41
CA SER A 140 -7.42 -20.25 -18.88
C SER A 140 -8.49 -21.14 -18.23
N LYS A 141 -8.94 -22.19 -18.92
CA LYS A 141 -9.92 -23.15 -18.38
C LYS A 141 -9.39 -23.89 -17.14
N ASP A 142 -8.09 -24.17 -17.10
CA ASP A 142 -7.47 -24.88 -15.97
C ASP A 142 -7.47 -24.03 -14.70
N GLU A 143 -7.30 -22.71 -14.82
CA GLU A 143 -7.32 -21.79 -13.68
C GLU A 143 -8.74 -21.40 -13.25
N LEU A 144 -9.66 -21.23 -14.20
CA LEU A 144 -11.04 -20.85 -13.89
C LEU A 144 -11.90 -22.02 -13.39
N GLY A 145 -11.52 -23.24 -13.76
CA GLY A 145 -12.25 -24.47 -13.49
C GLY A 145 -13.31 -24.80 -14.54
N THR A 146 -14.02 -25.91 -14.34
CA THR A 146 -14.93 -26.49 -15.33
C THR A 146 -16.41 -26.18 -15.13
N SER A 147 -16.76 -25.41 -14.09
CA SER A 147 -18.15 -25.01 -13.81
C SER A 147 -18.73 -24.15 -14.93
N GLU A 148 -20.05 -24.16 -15.10
CA GLU A 148 -20.75 -23.34 -16.11
C GLU A 148 -20.36 -21.86 -16.04
N ILE A 149 -20.36 -21.26 -14.84
CA ILE A 149 -19.96 -19.86 -14.64
C ILE A 149 -18.50 -19.59 -15.04
N ALA A 150 -17.61 -20.57 -14.87
CA ALA A 150 -16.21 -20.45 -15.27
C ALA A 150 -16.05 -20.50 -16.79
N GLN A 151 -16.84 -21.33 -17.47
CA GLN A 151 -16.88 -21.38 -18.94
C GLN A 151 -17.41 -20.07 -19.51
N THR A 152 -18.51 -19.55 -18.94
CA THR A 152 -19.06 -18.24 -19.32
C THR A 152 -18.04 -17.12 -19.11
N LEU A 153 -17.35 -17.10 -17.97
CA LEU A 153 -16.32 -16.09 -17.69
C LEU A 153 -15.18 -16.16 -18.72
N PHE A 154 -14.67 -17.36 -19.00
CA PHE A 154 -13.63 -17.60 -19.99
C PHE A 154 -14.02 -17.12 -21.40
N GLU A 155 -15.25 -17.42 -21.82
CA GLU A 155 -15.76 -17.06 -23.14
C GLU A 155 -15.98 -15.54 -23.27
N MET A 156 -16.45 -14.89 -22.22
CA MET A 156 -16.77 -13.46 -22.24
C MET A 156 -15.56 -12.55 -21.99
N SER A 157 -14.55 -12.99 -21.23
CA SER A 157 -13.41 -12.14 -20.88
C SER A 157 -12.51 -11.79 -22.08
N ASN A 158 -12.69 -12.45 -23.23
CA ASN A 158 -11.85 -12.40 -24.43
C ASN A 158 -10.37 -12.74 -24.15
N SER A 159 -9.77 -13.58 -25.00
CA SER A 159 -8.43 -14.14 -24.79
C SER A 159 -7.26 -13.15 -24.93
N SER A 160 -7.51 -11.83 -24.97
CA SER A 160 -6.47 -10.82 -25.19
C SER A 160 -5.77 -10.34 -23.92
N ASN A 161 -6.38 -10.53 -22.75
CA ASN A 161 -5.75 -10.21 -21.47
C ASN A 161 -5.15 -11.48 -20.86
N ASP A 162 -3.87 -11.43 -20.51
CA ASP A 162 -3.17 -12.55 -19.86
C ASP A 162 -3.81 -12.93 -18.51
N PHE A 163 -4.44 -11.95 -17.84
CA PHE A 163 -5.08 -12.12 -16.53
C PHE A 163 -6.50 -11.54 -16.49
N ILE A 164 -7.40 -12.27 -15.84
CA ILE A 164 -8.72 -11.79 -15.41
C ILE A 164 -8.57 -11.02 -14.09
N ILE A 165 -7.71 -11.53 -13.20
CA ILE A 165 -7.29 -10.84 -11.98
C ILE A 165 -5.76 -10.77 -12.04
N PRO A 166 -5.15 -9.58 -12.13
CA PRO A 166 -3.70 -9.48 -12.22
C PRO A 166 -3.02 -9.96 -10.91
N PRO A 167 -1.84 -10.59 -10.99
CA PRO A 167 -1.08 -10.97 -9.80
C PRO A 167 -0.54 -9.74 -9.08
N LEU A 168 -0.23 -9.87 -7.78
CA LEU A 168 0.29 -8.77 -6.95
C LEU A 168 1.73 -9.04 -6.49
N PRO A 169 2.71 -9.15 -7.40
CA PRO A 169 4.10 -9.46 -7.05
C PRO A 169 4.78 -8.36 -6.22
N ASN A 170 4.25 -7.13 -6.25
CA ASN A 170 4.76 -6.00 -5.48
C ASN A 170 4.29 -6.00 -4.02
N LEU A 171 3.46 -6.96 -3.58
CA LEU A 171 3.10 -7.10 -2.16
C LEU A 171 4.32 -7.34 -1.27
N LEU A 172 5.45 -7.81 -1.82
CA LEU A 172 6.74 -7.82 -1.12
C LEU A 172 7.09 -6.44 -0.52
N PHE A 173 6.73 -5.36 -1.22
CA PHE A 173 6.94 -3.97 -0.83
C PHE A 173 5.67 -3.38 -0.19
N VAL A 174 5.30 -3.97 0.96
CA VAL A 174 4.12 -3.60 1.77
C VAL A 174 4.11 -2.10 2.14
N ARG A 175 5.28 -1.46 2.19
CA ARG A 175 5.52 -0.04 2.50
C ARG A 175 4.60 0.89 1.69
N ASP A 176 4.37 0.60 0.41
CA ASP A 176 3.85 1.64 -0.48
C ASP A 176 2.33 1.77 -0.46
N GLY A 177 1.60 0.71 -0.12
CA GLY A 177 0.14 0.69 -0.17
C GLY A 177 -0.55 1.37 1.02
N PHE A 178 0.16 1.60 2.12
CA PHE A 178 -0.37 2.29 3.30
C PHE A 178 0.74 2.85 4.20
N SER A 179 0.36 3.79 5.05
CA SER A 179 1.18 4.20 6.19
C SER A 179 0.34 4.25 7.45
N ILE A 180 0.93 3.87 8.57
CA ILE A 180 0.40 4.21 9.90
C ILE A 180 1.20 5.41 10.38
N ILE A 181 0.52 6.48 10.76
CA ILE A 181 1.15 7.67 11.34
C ILE A 181 0.40 8.03 12.61
N GLU A 182 1.12 8.01 13.73
CA GLU A 182 0.52 7.93 15.07
C GLU A 182 -0.49 6.79 15.10
N ILE A 183 -1.79 7.05 15.32
CA ILE A 183 -2.84 6.02 15.28
C ILE A 183 -3.63 5.99 13.96
N ASN A 184 -3.26 6.86 13.01
CA ASN A 184 -4.01 7.06 11.78
C ASN A 184 -3.47 6.14 10.69
N VAL A 185 -4.37 5.37 10.07
CA VAL A 185 -4.08 4.48 8.94
C VAL A 185 -4.46 5.22 7.66
N PHE A 186 -3.47 5.50 6.84
CA PHE A 186 -3.66 6.04 5.51
C PHE A 186 -3.54 4.91 4.49
N ILE A 187 -4.64 4.64 3.78
CA ILE A 187 -4.63 3.73 2.64
C ILE A 187 -4.37 4.56 1.40
N TRP A 188 -3.26 4.28 0.72
CA TRP A 188 -2.75 5.13 -0.33
C TRP A 188 -3.37 4.85 -1.70
N GLN A 189 -3.29 5.84 -2.59
CA GLN A 189 -3.76 5.73 -3.96
C GLN A 189 -2.56 5.64 -4.90
N MET A 190 -2.30 4.43 -5.37
CA MET A 190 -1.12 4.10 -6.20
C MET A 190 -1.19 4.78 -7.56
N THR A 191 -0.04 5.22 -8.08
CA THR A 191 0.07 5.76 -9.45
C THR A 191 -0.13 4.68 -10.49
N GLU A 192 0.54 3.54 -10.32
CA GLU A 192 0.59 2.50 -11.35
C GLU A 192 -0.60 1.53 -11.25
N PRO A 193 -1.28 1.24 -12.39
CA PRO A 193 -2.42 0.32 -12.41
C PRO A 193 -2.14 -1.06 -11.81
N ALA A 194 -0.92 -1.58 -12.01
CA ALA A 194 -0.50 -2.89 -11.53
C ALA A 194 -0.60 -3.05 -10.00
N ARG A 195 -0.61 -1.95 -9.24
CA ARG A 195 -0.65 -1.96 -7.77
C ARG A 195 -2.00 -1.59 -7.17
N ARG A 196 -3.01 -1.25 -7.98
CA ARG A 196 -4.31 -0.72 -7.50
C ARG A 196 -5.10 -1.65 -6.60
N ASN A 197 -4.85 -2.95 -6.70
CA ASN A 197 -5.50 -3.92 -5.81
C ASN A 197 -4.80 -4.02 -4.45
N GLU A 198 -3.52 -3.67 -4.29
CA GLU A 198 -2.82 -3.80 -3.01
C GLU A 198 -3.46 -2.96 -1.89
N PRO A 199 -3.81 -1.67 -2.09
CA PRO A 199 -4.53 -0.89 -1.08
C PRO A 199 -5.92 -1.44 -0.74
N LEU A 200 -6.57 -2.15 -1.67
CA LEU A 200 -7.88 -2.78 -1.42
C LEU A 200 -7.76 -3.90 -0.39
N LEU A 201 -6.71 -4.74 -0.47
CA LEU A 201 -6.43 -5.78 0.53
C LEU A 201 -6.17 -5.14 1.90
N LEU A 202 -5.30 -4.14 1.94
CA LEU A 202 -4.94 -3.43 3.17
C LEU A 202 -6.16 -2.78 3.82
N ARG A 203 -6.99 -2.08 3.05
CA ARG A 203 -8.24 -1.48 3.56
C ARG A 203 -9.18 -2.53 4.14
N THR A 204 -9.35 -3.65 3.44
CA THR A 204 -10.21 -4.76 3.89
C THR A 204 -9.68 -5.32 5.22
N ILE A 205 -8.37 -5.56 5.33
CA ILE A 205 -7.73 -6.04 6.55
C ILE A 205 -7.93 -5.05 7.71
N PHE A 206 -7.57 -3.78 7.55
CA PHE A 206 -7.70 -2.80 8.64
C PHE A 206 -9.16 -2.56 9.07
N GLN A 207 -10.10 -2.67 8.14
CA GLN A 207 -11.51 -2.42 8.43
C GLN A 207 -12.21 -3.63 9.09
N TYR A 208 -11.87 -4.86 8.70
CA TYR A 208 -12.64 -6.05 9.09
C TYR A 208 -11.85 -7.10 9.89
N HIS A 209 -10.53 -7.04 9.93
CA HIS A 209 -9.76 -8.02 10.70
C HIS A 209 -10.09 -7.90 12.19
N PRO A 210 -10.51 -8.99 12.88
CA PRO A 210 -11.07 -8.92 14.24
C PRO A 210 -10.19 -8.22 15.28
N CYS A 211 -8.87 -8.28 15.12
CA CYS A 211 -7.94 -7.63 16.05
C CYS A 211 -7.56 -6.21 15.63
N LEU A 212 -7.55 -5.89 14.34
CA LEU A 212 -7.07 -4.59 13.86
C LEU A 212 -8.18 -3.55 13.89
N SER A 213 -9.41 -3.94 13.53
CA SER A 213 -10.57 -3.05 13.56
C SER A 213 -10.91 -2.55 14.96
N GLU A 214 -10.59 -3.34 16.00
CA GLU A 214 -10.80 -2.99 17.41
C GLU A 214 -9.53 -2.44 18.10
N SER A 215 -8.41 -2.31 17.38
CA SER A 215 -7.11 -1.96 17.98
C SER A 215 -6.96 -0.50 18.41
N GLY A 216 -7.88 0.38 17.97
CA GLY A 216 -7.79 1.83 18.15
C GLY A 216 -7.10 2.57 16.99
N LEU A 217 -6.59 1.83 16.00
CA LEU A 217 -6.20 2.39 14.71
C LEU A 217 -7.41 3.00 13.99
N LYS A 218 -7.21 4.11 13.28
CA LYS A 218 -8.28 4.86 12.61
C LYS A 218 -7.95 5.07 11.14
N ILE A 219 -8.75 4.50 10.25
CA ILE A 219 -8.63 4.78 8.81
C ILE A 219 -8.99 6.25 8.57
N VAL A 220 -8.10 6.97 7.90
CA VAL A 220 -8.31 8.37 7.49
C VAL A 220 -8.73 8.41 6.03
N GLU A 221 -9.91 8.99 5.78
CA GLU A 221 -10.35 9.36 4.44
C GLU A 221 -9.68 10.68 4.05
N TRP A 222 -8.50 10.58 3.42
CA TRP A 222 -7.64 11.72 3.12
C TRP A 222 -7.92 12.35 1.74
N SER A 223 -8.41 11.57 0.77
CA SER A 223 -8.74 12.05 -0.58
C SER A 223 -10.25 12.11 -0.81
N LYS A 224 -10.70 13.08 -1.62
CA LYS A 224 -12.10 13.14 -2.04
C LYS A 224 -12.32 12.19 -3.20
N LYS A 225 -13.28 11.27 -3.05
CA LYS A 225 -13.67 10.34 -4.12
C LYS A 225 -14.31 11.03 -5.34
N ASP A 226 -14.88 12.22 -5.12
CA ASP A 226 -15.59 13.00 -6.13
C ASP A 226 -15.12 14.46 -6.07
N GLY A 227 -14.29 14.88 -7.03
CA GLY A 227 -13.79 16.25 -7.11
C GLY A 227 -13.17 16.56 -8.48
N ASP A 228 -13.43 17.76 -8.97
CA ASP A 228 -13.06 18.32 -10.28
C ASP A 228 -11.55 18.66 -10.40
N PHE A 229 -10.69 17.91 -9.70
CA PHE A 229 -9.25 18.05 -9.85
C PHE A 229 -8.84 17.23 -11.06
N SER A 230 -8.33 17.93 -12.07
CA SER A 230 -7.97 17.40 -13.39
C SER A 230 -6.84 16.36 -13.38
N GLU A 231 -6.33 15.98 -12.21
CA GLU A 231 -5.36 14.91 -11.98
C GLU A 231 -5.80 14.12 -10.73
N HIS A 232 -5.89 12.80 -10.82
CA HIS A 232 -6.17 11.95 -9.67
C HIS A 232 -5.04 12.10 -8.63
N SER A 233 -5.39 12.35 -7.37
CA SER A 233 -4.43 12.38 -6.26
C SER A 233 -3.71 11.05 -6.11
N THR A 234 -2.38 11.06 -6.07
CA THR A 234 -1.57 9.87 -5.79
C THR A 234 -0.58 10.16 -4.67
N ILE A 235 -0.47 9.18 -3.78
CA ILE A 235 0.56 9.09 -2.74
C ILE A 235 0.97 7.63 -2.70
N GLU A 236 2.26 7.35 -2.52
CA GLU A 236 2.74 6.00 -2.17
C GLU A 236 3.59 6.08 -0.89
N GLY A 237 3.54 5.05 -0.06
CA GLY A 237 4.15 5.06 1.26
C GLY A 237 5.68 5.14 1.28
N GLY A 238 6.39 4.77 0.21
CA GLY A 238 7.83 5.01 0.08
C GLY A 238 8.21 6.50 0.05
N ASP A 239 7.27 7.39 -0.27
CA ASP A 239 7.47 8.83 -0.19
C ASP A 239 7.23 9.40 1.21
N ILE A 240 6.73 8.60 2.15
CA ILE A 240 6.27 9.05 3.47
C ILE A 240 7.33 8.76 4.52
N ALA A 241 7.85 9.80 5.17
CA ALA A 241 8.78 9.66 6.31
C ALA A 241 8.29 10.50 7.51
N TYR A 242 7.73 9.84 8.52
CA TYR A 242 7.22 10.53 9.71
C TYR A 242 8.32 10.73 10.76
N LEU A 243 8.65 11.99 11.08
CA LEU A 243 9.73 12.30 12.03
C LEU A 243 9.24 12.43 13.49
N GLY A 244 7.93 12.34 13.72
CA GLY A 244 7.30 12.53 15.01
C GLY A 244 6.89 13.99 15.27
N ASN A 245 6.11 14.19 16.35
CA ASN A 245 5.58 15.51 16.76
C ASN A 245 4.83 16.27 15.65
N GLY A 246 4.10 15.54 14.80
CA GLY A 246 3.34 16.08 13.69
C GLY A 246 4.20 16.58 12.52
N VAL A 247 5.47 16.18 12.41
CA VAL A 247 6.36 16.54 11.29
C VAL A 247 6.45 15.38 10.30
N LEU A 248 5.98 15.63 9.08
CA LEU A 248 6.03 14.68 7.97
C LEU A 248 6.98 15.19 6.89
N LEU A 249 7.92 14.36 6.44
CA LEU A 249 8.62 14.52 5.18
C LEU A 249 7.87 13.72 4.12
N ILE A 250 7.65 14.34 2.95
CA ILE A 250 6.97 13.70 1.83
C ILE A 250 7.70 13.98 0.51
N GLY A 251 7.96 12.93 -0.27
CA GLY A 251 8.47 13.05 -1.63
C GLY A 251 7.39 13.55 -2.59
N CYS A 252 7.74 14.42 -3.53
CA CYS A 252 6.88 14.81 -4.65
C CYS A 252 7.61 14.48 -5.95
N GLY A 253 7.07 13.56 -6.76
CA GLY A 253 7.76 13.01 -7.93
C GLY A 253 6.88 12.06 -8.75
N GLU A 254 7.45 10.95 -9.21
CA GLU A 254 6.77 10.00 -10.11
C GLU A 254 5.58 9.29 -9.45
N ARG A 255 5.64 9.02 -8.13
CA ARG A 255 4.65 8.21 -7.40
C ARG A 255 3.71 9.04 -6.54
N THR A 256 4.22 10.09 -5.91
CA THR A 256 3.41 11.03 -5.14
C THR A 256 3.31 12.37 -5.84
N ASN A 257 2.09 12.82 -6.11
CA ASN A 257 1.84 14.07 -6.82
C ASN A 257 1.38 15.20 -5.89
N ARG A 258 1.46 16.44 -6.41
CA ARG A 258 1.09 17.65 -5.68
C ARG A 258 -0.37 17.62 -5.19
N ALA A 259 -1.30 17.13 -6.02
CA ALA A 259 -2.70 17.04 -5.65
C ALA A 259 -2.91 16.16 -4.41
N GLY A 260 -2.25 15.01 -4.35
CA GLY A 260 -2.30 14.13 -3.18
C GLY A 260 -1.73 14.77 -1.93
N ILE A 261 -0.59 15.46 -2.04
CA ILE A 261 0.02 16.19 -0.91
C ILE A 261 -0.92 17.29 -0.39
N GLU A 262 -1.57 18.02 -1.29
CA GLU A 262 -2.51 19.07 -0.90
C GLU A 262 -3.75 18.51 -0.20
N GLU A 263 -4.32 17.38 -0.68
CA GLU A 263 -5.40 16.70 0.02
C GLU A 263 -4.97 16.16 1.39
N LEU A 264 -3.77 15.58 1.49
CA LEU A 264 -3.21 15.14 2.77
C LEU A 264 -3.08 16.31 3.74
N ALA A 265 -2.65 17.49 3.27
CA ALA A 265 -2.56 18.68 4.10
C ALA A 265 -3.94 19.14 4.63
N LEU A 266 -5.02 18.93 3.87
CA LEU A 266 -6.38 19.27 4.29
C LEU A 266 -6.94 18.35 5.40
N THR A 267 -6.29 17.22 5.68
CA THR A 267 -6.65 16.38 6.85
C THR A 267 -6.37 17.07 8.17
N ASP A 268 -5.48 18.07 8.18
CA ASP A 268 -5.11 18.87 9.36
C ASP A 268 -4.56 18.02 10.53
N LEU A 269 -4.03 16.84 10.22
CA LEU A 269 -3.41 15.92 11.18
C LEU A 269 -1.92 16.20 11.41
N PHE A 270 -1.30 17.00 10.55
CA PHE A 270 0.13 17.29 10.57
C PHE A 270 0.39 18.73 10.99
N ARG A 271 1.27 18.91 11.97
CA ARG A 271 1.78 20.23 12.37
C ARG A 271 2.63 20.84 11.26
N ARG A 272 3.38 20.01 10.53
CA ARG A 272 4.27 20.44 9.44
C ARG A 272 4.41 19.35 8.40
N ILE A 273 4.23 19.72 7.14
CA ILE A 273 4.51 18.87 5.99
C ILE A 273 5.65 19.53 5.22
N ILE A 274 6.77 18.81 5.12
CA ILE A 274 7.96 19.20 4.38
C ILE A 274 7.98 18.37 3.11
N VAL A 275 7.87 19.02 1.96
CA VAL A 275 7.90 18.37 0.66
C VAL A 275 9.30 18.44 0.09
N ILE A 276 9.78 17.31 -0.41
CA ILE A 276 11.04 17.21 -1.15
C ILE A 276 10.68 16.91 -2.60
N TYR A 277 10.89 17.88 -3.48
CA TYR A 277 10.64 17.72 -4.91
C TYR A 277 11.77 16.91 -5.53
N MET A 278 11.42 15.73 -6.02
CA MET A 278 12.37 14.78 -6.61
C MET A 278 12.48 15.03 -8.12
N PRO A 279 13.70 15.03 -8.69
CA PRO A 279 13.85 15.16 -10.13
C PRO A 279 13.21 13.95 -10.84
N PRO A 280 12.61 14.15 -12.04
CA PRO A 280 12.01 13.06 -12.79
C PRO A 280 13.10 12.07 -13.23
N CYS A 281 13.13 10.91 -12.60
CA CYS A 281 14.08 9.86 -12.90
C CYS A 281 13.57 8.50 -12.43
N ARG A 282 13.43 7.56 -13.38
CA ARG A 282 13.04 6.18 -13.11
C ARG A 282 13.93 5.47 -12.07
N SER A 283 15.17 5.93 -11.86
CA SER A 283 16.10 5.31 -10.89
C SER A 283 15.74 5.63 -9.43
N TYR A 284 14.94 6.66 -9.18
CA TYR A 284 14.54 7.11 -7.84
C TYR A 284 13.02 7.33 -7.80
N MET A 285 12.28 6.25 -7.53
CA MET A 285 10.81 6.28 -7.58
C MET A 285 10.18 6.91 -6.33
N HIS A 286 10.86 6.81 -5.18
CA HIS A 286 10.34 7.24 -3.88
C HIS A 286 11.42 7.93 -3.03
N LEU A 287 10.98 8.76 -2.07
CA LEU A 287 11.85 9.47 -1.14
C LEU A 287 12.78 8.52 -0.36
N ASP A 288 12.29 7.39 0.13
CA ASP A 288 13.07 6.45 0.94
C ASP A 288 14.27 5.83 0.20
N THR A 289 14.25 5.83 -1.14
CA THR A 289 15.38 5.37 -1.98
C THR A 289 16.54 6.36 -2.04
N ILE A 290 16.29 7.62 -1.68
CA ILE A 290 17.27 8.71 -1.76
C ILE A 290 17.54 9.39 -0.42
N LEU A 291 16.60 9.33 0.53
CA LEU A 291 16.69 9.92 1.85
C LEU A 291 16.01 9.01 2.87
N SER A 292 16.77 8.51 3.85
CA SER A 292 16.22 7.66 4.91
C SER A 292 16.74 8.09 6.28
N SER A 293 15.88 8.03 7.31
CA SER A 293 16.31 8.27 8.69
C SER A 293 17.09 7.06 9.21
N VAL A 294 18.25 7.29 9.82
CA VAL A 294 19.06 6.25 10.49
C VAL A 294 19.19 6.48 11.99
N GLY A 295 18.46 7.46 12.51
CA GLY A 295 18.45 7.85 13.90
C GLY A 295 17.73 9.18 14.12
N LYS A 296 17.52 9.53 15.38
CA LYS A 296 16.77 10.74 15.78
C LYS A 296 17.25 12.05 15.15
N HIS A 297 18.54 12.12 14.80
CA HIS A 297 19.20 13.32 14.29
C HIS A 297 20.09 13.04 13.08
N ALA A 298 19.85 11.94 12.36
CA ALA A 298 20.71 11.52 11.26
C ALA A 298 19.92 10.92 10.11
N PHE A 299 20.33 11.27 8.89
CA PHE A 299 19.78 10.77 7.65
C PHE A 299 20.90 10.30 6.73
N THR A 300 20.62 9.26 5.95
CA THR A 300 21.41 8.89 4.76
C THR A 300 20.78 9.56 3.55
N LEU A 301 21.61 10.22 2.74
CA LEU A 301 21.18 10.96 1.55
C LEU A 301 22.00 10.54 0.34
N HIS A 302 21.34 10.33 -0.80
CA HIS A 302 22.02 10.12 -2.08
C HIS A 302 22.70 11.44 -2.52
N SER A 303 24.01 11.54 -2.28
CA SER A 303 24.79 12.78 -2.42
C SER A 303 24.58 13.57 -3.72
N PRO A 304 24.46 12.95 -4.92
CA PRO A 304 24.20 13.69 -6.15
C PRO A 304 22.90 14.50 -6.17
N LEU A 305 21.92 14.17 -5.31
CA LEU A 305 20.62 14.84 -5.26
C LEU A 305 20.57 15.97 -4.21
N ALA A 306 21.56 16.04 -3.31
CA ALA A 306 21.52 16.91 -2.14
C ALA A 306 21.33 18.40 -2.47
N GLU A 307 21.90 18.86 -3.59
CA GLU A 307 21.88 20.29 -3.97
C GLU A 307 20.75 20.64 -4.96
N ILE A 308 20.10 19.64 -5.57
CA ILE A 308 19.15 19.87 -6.67
C ILE A 308 17.69 19.61 -6.27
N MET A 309 17.43 18.95 -5.15
CA MET A 309 16.07 18.74 -4.67
C MET A 309 15.53 20.02 -4.05
N GLU A 310 14.43 20.53 -4.57
CA GLU A 310 13.74 21.67 -3.99
C GLU A 310 12.93 21.25 -2.77
N VAL A 311 13.02 22.03 -1.70
CA VAL A 311 12.37 21.79 -0.42
C VAL A 311 11.28 22.83 -0.22
N PHE A 312 10.10 22.37 0.18
CA PHE A 312 8.96 23.23 0.48
C PHE A 312 8.34 22.88 1.84
N THR A 313 7.71 23.85 2.49
CA THR A 313 6.72 23.58 3.54
C THR A 313 5.32 23.85 3.02
N VAL A 314 4.37 22.98 3.35
CA VAL A 314 2.95 23.16 2.99
C VAL A 314 2.18 23.72 4.17
N GLU A 315 1.58 24.89 3.98
CA GLU A 315 0.70 25.55 4.95
C GLU A 315 -0.75 25.42 4.52
N ASN A 316 -1.57 24.82 5.37
CA ASN A 316 -3.00 24.63 5.15
C ASN A 316 -3.86 25.63 5.95
N ARG A 317 -3.26 26.58 6.69
CA ARG A 317 -3.97 27.58 7.51
C ARG A 317 -3.63 29.01 7.13
N ASP A 318 -4.62 29.90 7.25
CA ASP A 318 -4.43 31.33 7.11
C ASP A 318 -3.84 31.96 8.39
N SER A 319 -3.51 33.25 8.34
CA SER A 319 -2.99 34.01 9.50
C SER A 319 -3.95 34.07 10.70
N ASN A 320 -5.23 33.73 10.49
CA ASN A 320 -6.27 33.70 11.51
C ASN A 320 -6.55 32.26 12.02
N GLY A 321 -5.82 31.25 11.52
CA GLY A 321 -5.97 29.84 11.88
C GLY A 321 -7.06 29.07 11.13
N ASN A 322 -7.74 29.68 10.14
CA ASN A 322 -8.75 28.98 9.35
C ASN A 322 -8.09 28.09 8.29
N LEU A 323 -8.68 26.93 8.01
CA LEU A 323 -8.20 26.05 6.94
C LEU A 323 -8.41 26.71 5.56
N HIS A 324 -7.34 26.80 4.79
CA HIS A 324 -7.37 27.20 3.39
C HIS A 324 -7.89 26.05 2.53
N SER A 325 -8.74 26.35 1.54
CA SER A 325 -9.16 25.34 0.56
C SER A 325 -8.01 24.88 -0.35
N ASN A 326 -7.00 25.74 -0.54
CA ASN A 326 -5.82 25.49 -1.37
C ASN A 326 -4.56 25.71 -0.51
N PRO A 327 -3.83 24.65 -0.14
CA PRO A 327 -2.59 24.78 0.62
C PRO A 327 -1.53 25.63 -0.09
N LYS A 328 -0.77 26.41 0.68
CA LYS A 328 0.33 27.24 0.17
C LYS A 328 1.66 26.53 0.33
N TRP A 329 2.50 26.62 -0.69
CA TRP A 329 3.85 26.03 -0.71
C TRP A 329 4.89 27.14 -0.54
N ILE A 330 5.70 27.05 0.50
CA ILE A 330 6.79 27.98 0.79
C ILE A 330 8.11 27.31 0.46
N SER A 331 8.87 27.87 -0.47
CA SER A 331 10.18 27.32 -0.88
C SER A 331 11.27 27.67 0.12
N HIS A 332 12.15 26.71 0.37
CA HIS A 332 13.37 26.83 1.19
C HIS A 332 14.63 26.51 0.38
N GLY A 333 14.58 26.68 -0.95
CA GLY A 333 15.66 26.28 -1.85
C GLY A 333 15.92 24.77 -1.73
N SER A 334 17.17 24.36 -1.51
CA SER A 334 17.57 22.95 -1.36
C SER A 334 17.83 22.54 0.10
N SER A 335 17.40 23.35 1.07
CA SER A 335 17.76 23.18 2.49
C SER A 335 16.65 22.52 3.31
N VAL A 336 16.77 21.21 3.55
CA VAL A 336 15.88 20.49 4.50
C VAL A 336 15.98 21.06 5.93
N PRO A 337 17.17 21.42 6.47
CA PRO A 337 17.26 22.02 7.80
C PRO A 337 16.53 23.35 7.96
N GLU A 338 16.38 24.15 6.89
CA GLU A 338 15.63 25.41 6.94
C GLU A 338 14.12 25.19 6.98
N ALA A 339 13.64 24.05 6.48
CA ALA A 339 12.22 23.69 6.45
C ALA A 339 11.71 23.02 7.74
N LEU A 340 12.61 22.52 8.60
CA LEU A 340 12.31 21.88 9.90
C LEU A 340 11.96 22.93 10.96
#